data_AF-K1TRQ4-F1
#
_entry.id   AF-K1TRQ4-F1
#
_cell.length_a   1.000
_cell.length_b   1.000
_cell.length_c   1.000
_cell.angle_alpha   90.00
_cell.angle_beta   90.00
_cell.angle_gamma   90.00
#
_symmetry.space_group_name_H-M   'P 1'
#
loop_
_entity.id
_entity.type
_entity.pdbx_description
1 polymer ?
#
loop_
_entity_poly.entity_id
_entity_poly.type
_entity_poly.pdbx_seq_one_letter_code
_entity_poly.pdbx_strand_id
1 'polypeptide(L)'
;TTVAPTTKIDEDDTIPAPIGLTYAGNKDLPYYFAWQAPSSDIENYNVYVDGVFAGSSVNSSINLTADVFANGNGDYTVSVRSVKNGKCQLPHR
;
A
#
# COMPACT_ATOMS: atom_id res chain seq x y z
N THR A 1 2.00 35.98 29.82
CA THR A 1 2.33 35.46 28.47
C THR A 1 1.38 34.33 28.16
N THR A 2 0.52 34.51 27.16
CA THR A 2 -0.36 33.44 26.69
C THR A 2 0.32 32.75 25.53
N VAL A 3 0.63 31.47 25.67
CA VAL A 3 1.09 30.62 24.56
C VAL A 3 -0.13 30.20 23.75
N ALA A 4 -0.15 30.56 22.47
CA ALA A 4 -1.09 30.00 21.51
C ALA A 4 -0.73 28.52 21.26
N PRO A 5 -1.71 27.63 20.99
CA PRO A 5 -1.41 26.32 20.49
C PRO A 5 -0.83 26.48 19.09
N THR A 6 0.44 26.16 18.92
CA THR A 6 0.99 25.90 17.59
C THR A 6 0.37 24.59 17.13
N THR A 7 -0.76 24.66 16.43
CA THR A 7 -1.15 23.58 15.54
C THR A 7 -0.04 23.51 14.49
N LYS A 8 0.93 22.61 14.71
CA LYS A 8 1.76 22.13 13.62
C LYS A 8 0.79 21.53 12.61
N ILE A 9 0.53 22.27 11.55
CA ILE A 9 0.11 21.63 10.30
C ILE A 9 1.39 20.95 9.86
N ASP A 10 1.55 19.67 10.23
CA ASP A 10 2.70 18.89 9.79
C ASP A 10 2.68 18.87 8.26
N GLU A 11 3.80 19.29 7.66
CA GLU A 11 3.93 19.80 6.29
C GLU A 11 3.70 18.79 5.15
N ASP A 12 3.13 17.62 5.43
CA ASP A 12 2.79 16.66 4.38
C ASP A 12 1.67 15.72 4.86
N ASP A 13 0.41 16.18 4.76
CA ASP A 13 -0.78 15.35 5.01
C ASP A 13 -0.97 14.27 3.91
N THR A 14 -0.03 14.17 2.96
CA THR A 14 0.01 13.11 1.97
C THR A 14 0.86 11.94 2.46
N ILE A 15 0.25 10.76 2.51
CA ILE A 15 0.96 9.53 2.84
C ILE A 15 1.73 9.10 1.59
N PRO A 16 3.06 8.91 1.65
CA PRO A 16 3.85 8.62 0.46
C PRO A 16 3.55 7.24 -0.11
N ALA A 17 3.61 7.14 -1.44
CA ALA A 17 3.33 5.91 -2.17
C ALA A 17 4.47 4.89 -2.06
N PRO A 18 4.17 3.58 -1.97
CA PRO A 18 5.17 2.54 -2.15
C PRO A 18 5.91 2.67 -3.48
N ILE A 19 7.21 2.41 -3.47
CA ILE A 19 8.08 2.62 -4.63
C ILE A 19 8.33 1.28 -5.32
N GLY A 20 8.24 1.25 -6.66
CA GLY A 20 8.69 0.11 -7.46
C GLY A 20 7.94 -1.19 -7.19
N LEU A 21 6.61 -1.15 -7.12
CA LEU A 21 5.79 -2.36 -7.07
C LEU A 21 6.17 -3.31 -8.22
N THR A 22 6.55 -4.54 -7.86
CA THR A 22 6.97 -5.57 -8.81
C THR A 22 6.30 -6.90 -8.49
N TYR A 23 6.03 -7.68 -9.53
CA TYR A 23 5.70 -9.09 -9.41
C TYR A 23 6.99 -9.90 -9.22
N ALA A 24 7.08 -10.63 -8.11
CA ALA A 24 8.25 -11.41 -7.69
C ALA A 24 7.89 -12.89 -7.42
N GLY A 25 6.80 -13.36 -8.03
CA GLY A 25 6.29 -14.72 -7.86
C GLY A 25 7.27 -15.82 -8.26
N ASN A 26 7.20 -16.95 -7.58
CA ASN A 26 7.94 -18.17 -7.89
C ASN A 26 7.07 -19.41 -7.66
N LYS A 27 7.65 -20.62 -7.81
CA LYS A 27 6.92 -21.88 -7.67
C LYS A 27 6.22 -22.05 -6.31
N ASP A 28 6.83 -21.54 -5.24
CA ASP A 28 6.33 -21.70 -3.87
C ASP A 28 5.37 -20.56 -3.47
N LEU A 29 5.59 -19.36 -4.03
CA LEU A 29 4.77 -18.18 -3.82
C LEU A 29 4.34 -17.59 -5.18
N PRO A 30 3.35 -18.20 -5.85
CA PRO A 30 2.99 -17.84 -7.23
C PRO A 30 2.35 -16.46 -7.37
N TYR A 31 1.85 -15.85 -6.28
CA TYR A 31 1.23 -14.53 -6.30
C TYR A 31 1.96 -13.55 -5.39
N TYR A 32 3.30 -13.62 -5.41
CA TYR A 32 4.16 -12.77 -4.59
C TYR A 32 4.45 -11.44 -5.27
N PHE A 33 4.21 -10.37 -4.52
CA PHE A 33 4.48 -8.99 -4.92
C PHE A 33 5.39 -8.35 -3.88
N ALA A 34 6.31 -7.53 -4.35
CA ALA A 34 7.25 -6.78 -3.51
C ALA A 34 7.33 -5.32 -3.96
N TRP A 35 7.65 -4.45 -3.02
CA TRP A 35 7.86 -3.02 -3.24
C TRP A 35 8.92 -2.51 -2.27
N GLN A 36 9.29 -1.24 -2.40
CA GLN A 36 10.12 -0.56 -1.43
C GLN A 36 9.25 0.32 -0.53
N ALA A 37 9.54 0.27 0.78
CA ALA A 37 8.96 1.19 1.73
C ALA A 37 9.36 2.63 1.36
N PRO A 38 8.41 3.57 1.26
CA PRO A 38 8.75 4.96 0.98
C PRO A 38 9.41 5.65 2.18
N SER A 39 9.15 5.14 3.38
CA SER A 39 9.70 5.63 4.65
C SER A 39 9.61 4.53 5.72
N SER A 40 10.36 4.70 6.81
CA SER A 40 10.42 3.73 7.91
C SER A 40 9.24 3.82 8.89
N ASP A 41 8.39 4.83 8.76
CA ASP A 41 7.25 5.13 9.63
C ASP A 41 5.90 4.71 9.04
N ILE A 42 5.91 3.90 7.97
CA ILE A 42 4.70 3.25 7.45
C ILE A 42 4.32 2.07 8.35
N GLU A 43 3.06 2.02 8.76
CA GLU A 43 2.52 1.00 9.68
C GLU A 43 2.18 -0.29 8.93
N ASN A 44 1.55 -0.15 7.75
CA ASN A 44 1.22 -1.26 6.87
C ASN A 44 0.97 -0.80 5.43
N TYR A 45 0.72 -1.76 4.56
CA TYR A 45 0.40 -1.58 3.15
C TYR A 45 -0.87 -2.33 2.81
N ASN A 46 -1.82 -1.63 2.18
CA ASN A 46 -3.03 -2.23 1.61
C ASN A 46 -2.82 -2.49 0.12
N VAL A 47 -3.09 -3.71 -0.32
CA VAL A 47 -2.96 -4.16 -1.70
C VAL A 47 -4.33 -4.31 -2.32
N TYR A 48 -4.48 -3.83 -3.54
CA TYR A 48 -5.71 -3.85 -4.31
C TYR A 48 -5.47 -4.51 -5.66
N VAL A 49 -6.42 -5.34 -6.09
CA VAL A 49 -6.48 -5.91 -7.44
C VAL A 49 -7.70 -5.30 -8.12
N ASP A 50 -7.49 -4.61 -9.23
CA ASP A 50 -8.51 -3.84 -9.96
C ASP A 50 -9.28 -2.85 -9.06
N GLY A 51 -8.58 -2.29 -8.07
CA GLY A 51 -9.15 -1.37 -7.09
C GLY A 51 -9.94 -2.04 -5.95
N VAL A 52 -10.12 -3.36 -5.98
CA VAL A 52 -10.74 -4.15 -4.89
C VAL A 52 -9.69 -4.54 -3.86
N PHE A 53 -9.99 -4.37 -2.58
CA PHE A 53 -9.06 -4.74 -1.51
C PHE A 53 -8.79 -6.25 -1.53
N ALA A 54 -7.51 -6.61 -1.69
CA ALA A 54 -7.04 -8.00 -1.81
C ALA A 54 -6.31 -8.48 -0.56
N GLY A 55 -5.78 -7.56 0.26
CA GLY A 55 -5.10 -7.90 1.51
C GLY A 55 -4.21 -6.77 2.02
N SER A 56 -3.59 -7.01 3.18
CA SER A 56 -2.67 -6.05 3.81
C SER A 56 -1.40 -6.75 4.30
N SER A 57 -0.28 -6.02 4.33
CA SER A 57 0.99 -6.50 4.87
C SER A 57 1.70 -5.42 5.66
N VAL A 58 2.33 -5.78 6.77
CA VAL A 58 3.25 -4.88 7.51
C VAL A 58 4.63 -4.83 6.87
N ASN A 59 4.94 -5.79 6.01
CA ASN A 59 6.21 -5.87 5.28
C ASN A 59 6.05 -5.26 3.89
N SER A 60 7.17 -4.94 3.22
CA SER A 60 7.15 -4.43 1.83
C SER A 60 6.93 -5.53 0.78
N SER A 61 6.10 -6.51 1.12
CA SER A 61 5.73 -7.62 0.25
C SER A 61 4.49 -8.35 0.74
N ILE A 62 3.79 -9.03 -0.16
CA ILE A 62 2.67 -9.92 0.16
C ILE A 62 2.61 -11.07 -0.85
N ASN A 63 2.21 -12.26 -0.40
CA ASN A 63 1.73 -13.31 -1.29
C ASN A 63 0.19 -13.34 -1.22
N LEU A 64 -0.46 -13.02 -2.33
CA LEU A 64 -1.92 -13.04 -2.42
C LEU A 64 -2.45 -14.47 -2.65
N THR A 65 -3.74 -14.65 -2.45
CA THR A 65 -4.42 -15.91 -2.73
C THR A 65 -4.98 -15.91 -4.16
N ALA A 66 -5.06 -17.07 -4.81
CA ALA A 66 -5.46 -17.16 -6.22
C ALA A 66 -6.87 -16.62 -6.49
N ASP A 67 -7.77 -16.67 -5.50
CA ASP A 67 -9.16 -16.24 -5.61
C ASP A 67 -9.32 -14.74 -5.86
N VAL A 68 -8.34 -13.91 -5.46
CA VAL A 68 -8.38 -12.46 -5.75
C VAL A 68 -8.27 -12.18 -7.26
N PHE A 69 -7.75 -13.15 -8.02
CA PHE A 69 -7.62 -13.14 -9.48
C PHE A 69 -8.65 -14.05 -10.16
N ALA A 70 -9.71 -14.48 -9.46
CA ALA A 70 -10.74 -15.33 -10.07
C ALA A 70 -11.75 -14.54 -10.93
N ASN A 71 -11.70 -13.20 -10.88
CA ASN A 71 -12.72 -12.32 -11.45
C ASN A 71 -12.59 -12.06 -12.96
N GLY A 72 -11.60 -12.63 -13.66
CA GLY A 72 -11.48 -12.40 -15.11
C GLY A 72 -10.47 -13.28 -15.84
N ASN A 73 -10.57 -13.23 -17.17
CA ASN A 73 -9.66 -13.91 -18.10
C ASN A 73 -8.71 -12.90 -18.78
N GLY A 74 -8.39 -11.80 -18.09
CA GLY A 74 -7.69 -10.64 -18.63
C GLY A 74 -6.63 -10.07 -17.67
N ASP A 75 -5.99 -8.98 -18.08
CA ASP A 75 -4.95 -8.31 -17.30
C ASP A 75 -5.51 -7.73 -16.00
N TYR A 76 -4.74 -7.85 -14.92
CA TYR A 76 -5.06 -7.31 -13.60
C TYR A 76 -4.20 -6.09 -13.28
N THR A 77 -4.80 -5.08 -12.67
CA THR A 77 -4.06 -3.95 -12.11
C THR A 77 -3.85 -4.17 -10.62
N VAL A 78 -2.59 -4.44 -10.22
CA VAL A 78 -2.22 -4.49 -8.81
C VAL A 78 -1.73 -3.11 -8.38
N SER A 79 -2.25 -2.61 -7.26
CA SER A 79 -1.79 -1.35 -6.64
C SER A 79 -1.59 -1.53 -5.15
N VAL A 80 -0.66 -0.76 -4.58
CA VAL A 80 -0.36 -0.77 -3.15
C VAL A 80 -0.47 0.64 -2.60
N ARG A 81 -1.06 0.77 -1.42
CA ARG A 81 -1.24 2.04 -0.71
C ARG A 81 -0.64 1.93 0.68
N SER A 82 0.14 2.92 1.06
CA SER A 82 0.69 3.02 2.41
C SER A 82 -0.40 3.38 3.41
N VAL A 83 -0.26 2.89 4.64
CA VAL A 83 -1.06 3.25 5.80
C VAL A 83 -0.14 3.81 6.90
N LYS A 84 -0.48 4.99 7.41
CA LYS A 84 0.27 5.69 8.44
C LYS A 84 -0.69 6.47 9.33
N ASN A 85 -0.47 6.44 10.64
CA ASN A 85 -1.34 7.04 11.65
C ASN A 85 -2.81 6.59 11.50
N GLY A 86 -3.03 5.32 11.16
CA GLY A 86 -4.37 4.77 10.89
C GLY A 86 -5.10 5.31 9.65
N LYS A 87 -4.46 6.18 8.86
CA LYS A 87 -5.00 6.72 7.60
C LYS A 87 -4.40 5.97 6.41
N CYS A 88 -5.20 5.78 5.35
CA CYS A 88 -4.73 5.22 4.08
C CYS A 88 -4.38 6.34 3.09
N GLN A 89 -3.35 6.11 2.26
CA GLN A 89 -3.01 7.01 1.17
C GLN A 89 -4.20 7.28 0.25
N LEU A 90 -4.43 8.57 -0.02
CA LEU A 90 -5.47 9.03 -0.94
C LEU A 90 -5.05 8.78 -2.40
N PRO A 91 -6.01 8.47 -3.30
CA PRO A 91 -5.74 8.44 -4.73
C PRO A 91 -5.31 9.84 -5.21
N HIS A 92 -4.27 9.92 -6.04
CA HIS A 92 -3.92 11.18 -6.73
C HIS A 92 -5.08 11.54 -7.67
N ARG A 93 -5.59 12.78 -7.56
CA ARG A 93 -6.62 13.34 -8.43
C ARG A 93 -6.04 13.88 -9.73
#